data_AF-A0A0C9TDV2-F1
#
_entry.id   AF-A0A0C9TDV2-F1
#
_cell.length_a   1.000
_cell.length_b   1.000
_cell.length_c   1.000
_cell.angle_alpha   90.00
_cell.angle_beta   90.00
_cell.angle_gamma   90.00
#
_symmetry.space_group_name_H-M   'P 1'
#
loop_
_entity.id
_entity.type
_entity.pdbx_description
1 polymer ?
#
loop_
_entity_poly.entity_id
_entity_poly.type
_entity_poly.pdbx_seq_one_letter_code
_entity_poly.pdbx_strand_id
1 'polypeptide(L)'
;MHNALGIHEILFDIFNHVCAITAADGSTKKPNLNPSLVALARTCRAFQEPALDALWLQLDDLTPLLRCLPEDVWVLSAVEEASQDRTEVFGIRRPLNESEWGILQGYTRRIRVVTSINSRTGQLEETAVKALCYPPVASPLFPGLRQIK
;
A
#
# COMPACT_ATOMS: atom_id res chain seq x y z
N MET A 1 25.72 -0.26 15.59
CA MET A 1 24.64 -1.23 15.27
C MET A 1 25.26 -2.61 15.19
N HIS A 2 24.63 -3.63 15.76
CA HIS A 2 25.14 -4.99 15.75
C HIS A 2 25.17 -5.52 14.30
N ASN A 3 26.24 -6.21 13.88
CA ASN A 3 26.42 -6.65 12.48
C ASN A 3 25.27 -7.51 11.95
N ALA A 4 24.58 -8.25 12.83
CA ALA A 4 23.40 -9.03 12.47
C ALA A 4 22.24 -8.16 11.93
N LEU A 5 22.10 -6.91 12.40
CA LEU A 5 21.06 -5.97 11.93
C LEU A 5 21.43 -5.29 10.62
N GLY A 6 22.60 -5.60 10.04
CA GLY A 6 22.95 -5.23 8.67
C GLY A 6 22.56 -6.29 7.63
N ILE A 7 22.11 -7.47 8.07
CA ILE A 7 21.75 -8.57 7.17
C ILE A 7 20.28 -8.42 6.78
N HIS A 8 20.04 -8.22 5.48
CA HIS A 8 18.70 -7.97 4.95
C HIS A 8 17.73 -9.13 5.20
N GLU A 9 18.23 -10.37 5.15
CA GLU A 9 17.45 -11.58 5.44
C GLU A 9 16.94 -11.61 6.88
N ILE A 10 17.80 -11.24 7.85
CA ILE A 10 17.41 -11.18 9.26
C ILE A 10 16.36 -10.09 9.49
N LEU A 11 16.53 -8.93 8.85
CA LEU A 11 15.54 -7.86 8.92
C LEU A 11 14.20 -8.28 8.30
N PHE A 12 14.24 -8.97 7.16
CA PHE A 12 13.06 -9.49 6.49
C PHE A 12 12.30 -10.50 7.37
N ASP A 13 13.01 -11.44 8.00
CA ASP A 13 12.41 -12.41 8.91
C ASP A 13 11.80 -11.74 10.15
N ILE A 14 12.50 -10.76 10.74
CA ILE A 14 11.97 -9.96 11.86
C ILE A 14 10.66 -9.26 11.44
N PHE A 15 10.63 -8.61 10.28
CA PHE A 15 9.45 -7.88 9.83
C PHE A 15 8.28 -8.80 9.46
N ASN A 16 8.54 -9.96 8.89
CA ASN A 16 7.52 -10.98 8.66
C ASN A 16 6.91 -11.48 9.98
N HIS A 17 7.75 -11.71 11.01
CA HIS A 17 7.26 -12.05 12.34
C HIS A 17 6.43 -10.94 12.96
N VAL A 18 6.85 -9.68 12.83
CA VAL A 18 6.06 -8.52 13.30
C VAL A 18 4.70 -8.46 12.62
N CYS A 19 4.64 -8.68 11.30
CA CYS A 19 3.37 -8.79 10.57
C CYS A 19 2.47 -9.91 11.12
N ALA A 20 3.02 -11.10 11.31
CA ALA A 20 2.28 -12.25 11.80
C ALA A 20 1.70 -12.02 13.22
N ILE A 21 2.48 -11.41 14.11
CA ILE A 21 2.05 -11.11 15.48
C ILE A 21 0.89 -10.12 15.46
N THR A 22 0.99 -9.05 14.67
CA THR A 22 -0.08 -8.03 14.60
C THR A 22 -1.36 -8.52 13.94
N ALA A 23 -1.27 -9.51 13.03
CA ALA A 23 -2.44 -10.15 12.44
C ALA A 23 -3.18 -11.06 13.43
N ALA A 24 -2.47 -11.67 14.38
CA ALA A 24 -3.04 -12.52 15.42
C ALA A 24 -3.78 -11.74 16.51
N ASP A 25 -3.37 -10.49 16.78
CA ASP A 25 -3.91 -9.67 17.87
C ASP A 25 -5.31 -9.09 17.61
N GLY A 26 -5.92 -9.33 16.44
CA GLY A 26 -7.31 -8.97 16.11
C GLY A 26 -7.63 -7.46 16.19
N SER A 27 -6.65 -6.59 16.45
CA SER A 27 -6.86 -5.21 16.90
C SER A 27 -6.89 -4.17 15.78
N THR A 28 -6.50 -4.49 14.54
CA THR A 28 -6.31 -3.47 13.50
C THR A 28 -7.58 -3.25 12.67
N LYS A 29 -8.35 -2.23 13.05
CA LYS A 29 -9.42 -1.61 12.23
C LYS A 29 -8.93 -0.98 10.90
N LYS A 30 -7.63 -1.07 10.59
CA LYS A 30 -7.03 -0.61 9.34
C LYS A 30 -6.19 -1.74 8.74
N PRO A 31 -6.68 -2.43 7.71
CA PRO A 31 -6.05 -3.62 7.16
C PRO A 31 -4.67 -3.34 6.52
N ASN A 32 -4.48 -2.14 5.96
CA ASN A 32 -3.32 -1.88 5.08
C ASN A 32 -2.07 -1.29 5.74
N LEU A 33 -2.10 -0.94 7.03
CA LEU A 33 -1.02 -0.16 7.68
C LEU A 33 -0.69 -0.72 9.05
N ASN A 34 0.30 -1.61 9.11
CA ASN A 34 0.85 -2.10 10.36
C ASN A 34 1.65 -0.97 11.06
N PRO A 35 1.15 -0.42 12.19
CA PRO A 35 1.81 0.72 12.85
C PRO A 35 3.22 0.39 13.34
N SER A 36 3.47 -0.88 13.67
CA SER A 36 4.78 -1.36 14.10
C SER A 36 5.80 -1.29 12.95
N LEU A 37 5.41 -1.70 11.74
CA LEU A 37 6.27 -1.57 10.55
C LEU A 37 6.53 -0.11 10.18
N VAL A 38 5.51 0.75 10.29
CA VAL A 38 5.68 2.19 10.06
C VAL A 38 6.66 2.79 11.07
N ALA A 39 6.57 2.40 12.34
CA ALA A 39 7.53 2.82 13.35
C ALA A 39 8.95 2.33 13.01
N LEU A 40 9.10 1.05 12.64
CA LEU A 40 10.39 0.45 12.27
C LEU A 40 11.03 1.15 11.07
N ALA A 41 10.25 1.45 10.02
CA ALA A 41 10.73 2.17 8.85
C ALA A 41 11.28 3.58 9.18
N ARG A 42 10.80 4.19 10.27
CA ARG A 42 11.21 5.53 10.72
C ARG A 42 12.38 5.53 11.71
N THR A 43 12.82 4.36 12.20
CA THR A 43 13.88 4.29 13.22
C THR A 43 15.27 4.60 12.67
N CYS A 44 15.69 3.92 11.60
CA CYS A 44 17.01 4.12 10.99
C CYS A 44 17.01 3.78 9.50
N ARG A 45 18.01 4.30 8.78
CA ARG A 45 18.15 4.11 7.32
C ARG A 45 18.29 2.64 6.91
N ALA A 46 18.90 1.81 7.76
CA ALA A 46 19.06 0.38 7.50
C ALA A 46 17.73 -0.39 7.56
N PHE A 47 16.78 0.11 8.36
CA PHE A 47 15.48 -0.52 8.56
C PHE A 47 14.43 0.05 7.60
N GLN A 48 14.64 1.27 7.11
CA GLN A 48 13.71 1.98 6.24
C GLN A 48 13.29 1.15 5.01
N GLU A 49 14.27 0.72 4.21
CA GLU A 49 14.01 -0.05 2.98
C GLU A 49 13.32 -1.40 3.25
N PRO A 50 13.88 -2.30 4.09
CA PRO A 50 13.26 -3.60 4.32
C PRO A 50 11.93 -3.52 5.09
N ALA A 51 11.72 -2.50 5.94
CA ALA A 51 10.43 -2.30 6.59
C ALA A 51 9.36 -1.80 5.61
N LEU A 52 9.74 -0.94 4.65
CA LEU A 52 8.85 -0.55 3.55
C LEU A 52 8.55 -1.73 2.64
N ASP A 53 9.52 -2.58 2.33
CA ASP A 53 9.28 -3.82 1.57
C ASP A 53 8.24 -4.70 2.26
N ALA A 54 8.37 -4.93 3.58
CA ALA A 54 7.41 -5.71 4.35
C ALA A 54 6.03 -5.04 4.43
N LEU A 55 5.98 -3.70 4.59
CA LEU A 55 4.72 -2.95 4.69
C LEU A 55 3.94 -2.97 3.37
N TRP A 56 4.62 -2.89 2.24
CA TRP A 56 4.01 -2.85 0.91
C TRP A 56 3.90 -4.23 0.24
N LEU A 57 4.45 -5.29 0.85
CA LEU A 57 4.46 -6.65 0.28
C LEU A 57 3.05 -7.17 0.01
N GLN A 58 2.15 -7.00 0.97
CA GLN A 58 0.75 -7.41 0.88
C GLN A 58 -0.14 -6.21 1.19
N LEU A 59 -0.98 -5.83 0.23
CA LEU A 59 -2.01 -4.80 0.40
C LEU A 59 -3.39 -5.42 0.35
N ASP A 60 -4.31 -5.00 1.22
CA ASP A 60 -5.70 -5.44 1.15
C ASP A 60 -6.55 -4.55 0.24
N ASP A 61 -6.13 -3.31 0.01
CA ASP A 61 -6.65 -2.43 -1.04
C ASP A 61 -5.57 -1.48 -1.58
N LEU A 62 -5.86 -0.83 -2.70
CA LEU A 62 -4.96 0.11 -3.36
C LEU A 62 -5.09 1.55 -2.84
N THR A 63 -5.96 1.81 -1.87
CA THR A 63 -6.11 3.12 -1.24
C THR A 63 -4.78 3.71 -0.71
N PRO A 64 -3.88 2.97 -0.03
CA PRO A 64 -2.60 3.54 0.41
C PRO A 64 -1.73 4.04 -0.74
N LEU A 65 -1.79 3.43 -1.93
CA LEU A 65 -1.08 3.95 -3.11
C LEU A 65 -1.60 5.32 -3.52
N LEU A 66 -2.92 5.49 -3.53
CA LEU A 66 -3.51 6.79 -3.85
C LEU A 66 -3.18 7.85 -2.80
N ARG A 67 -3.14 7.47 -1.51
CA ARG A 67 -2.74 8.39 -0.43
C ARG A 67 -1.26 8.81 -0.51
N CYS A 68 -0.42 8.08 -1.24
CA CYS A 68 0.97 8.51 -1.51
C CYS A 68 1.07 9.58 -2.60
N LEU A 69 0.00 9.79 -3.37
CA LEU A 69 -0.06 10.86 -4.35
C LEU A 69 -0.40 12.20 -3.68
N PRO A 70 0.00 13.32 -4.31
CA PRO A 70 -0.43 14.64 -3.90
C PRO A 70 -1.96 14.74 -3.75
N GLU A 71 -2.43 15.47 -2.73
CA GLU A 71 -3.87 15.60 -2.42
C GLU A 71 -4.69 16.22 -3.55
N ASP A 72 -4.05 16.91 -4.50
CA ASP A 72 -4.72 17.48 -5.68
C ASP A 72 -5.04 16.44 -6.77
N VAL A 73 -4.45 15.24 -6.68
CA VAL A 73 -4.60 14.17 -7.68
C VAL A 73 -5.80 13.27 -7.39
N TRP A 74 -6.14 13.06 -6.12
CA TRP A 74 -7.21 12.17 -5.71
C TRP A 74 -8.35 12.93 -5.02
N VAL A 75 -9.53 12.31 -5.00
CA VAL A 75 -10.71 12.82 -4.30
C VAL A 75 -11.29 11.72 -3.44
N LEU A 76 -11.74 12.09 -2.24
CA LEU A 76 -12.46 11.20 -1.34
C LEU A 76 -13.93 11.56 -1.35
N SER A 77 -14.78 10.64 -1.80
CA SER A 77 -16.22 10.71 -1.67
C SER A 77 -16.69 9.71 -0.62
N ALA A 78 -17.39 10.17 0.41
CA ALA A 78 -18.04 9.27 1.34
C ALA A 78 -19.39 8.87 0.76
N VAL A 79 -19.58 7.58 0.50
CA VAL A 79 -20.88 7.03 0.12
C VAL A 79 -21.54 6.51 1.39
N GLU A 80 -22.67 7.10 1.75
CA GLU A 80 -23.52 6.56 2.81
C GLU A 80 -24.22 5.31 2.27
N GLU A 81 -23.72 4.14 2.64
CA GLU A 81 -24.43 2.89 2.38
C GLU A 81 -25.64 2.77 3.33
N ALA A 82 -26.64 1.99 2.92
CA ALA A 82 -27.85 1.77 3.72
C ALA A 82 -27.57 1.07 5.08
N SER A 83 -26.43 0.38 5.18
CA SER A 83 -25.82 -0.02 6.44
C SER A 83 -25.01 1.14 7.00
N GLN A 84 -25.09 1.36 8.31
CA GLN A 84 -24.45 2.45 9.08
C GLN A 84 -22.90 2.57 8.96
N ASP A 85 -22.28 1.81 8.06
CA ASP A 85 -20.88 1.87 7.68
C ASP A 85 -20.67 2.91 6.56
N ARG A 86 -19.82 3.90 6.83
CA ARG A 86 -19.39 4.89 5.84
C ARG A 86 -18.29 4.28 4.97
N THR A 87 -18.57 4.05 3.69
CA THR A 87 -17.56 3.60 2.74
C THR A 87 -16.87 4.81 2.10
N GLU A 88 -15.55 4.89 2.23
CA GLU A 88 -14.73 5.90 1.55
C GLU A 88 -14.45 5.44 0.10
N VAL A 89 -14.87 6.21 -0.90
CA VAL A 89 -14.58 5.98 -2.31
C VAL A 89 -13.50 6.94 -2.78
N PHE A 90 -12.46 6.41 -3.42
CA PHE A 90 -11.31 7.14 -3.91
C PHE A 90 -11.39 7.29 -5.44
N GLY A 91 -11.49 8.53 -5.90
CA GLY A 91 -11.44 8.90 -7.31
C GLY A 91 -10.12 9.56 -7.71
N ILE A 92 -9.82 9.57 -9.01
CA ILE A 92 -8.69 10.32 -9.58
C ILE A 92 -9.25 11.59 -10.23
N ARG A 93 -8.86 12.75 -9.70
CA ARG A 93 -9.37 14.07 -10.13
C ARG A 93 -8.77 14.54 -11.46
N ARG A 94 -7.50 14.19 -11.70
CA ARG A 94 -6.76 14.56 -12.91
C ARG A 94 -5.85 13.41 -13.36
N PRO A 95 -5.53 13.30 -14.66
CA PRO A 95 -4.54 12.34 -15.12
C PRO A 95 -3.19 12.57 -14.42
N LEU A 96 -2.54 11.46 -14.09
CA LEU A 96 -1.25 11.40 -13.41
C LEU A 96 -0.13 11.84 -14.35
N ASN A 97 0.76 12.71 -13.86
CA ASN A 97 1.98 13.13 -14.54
C ASN A 97 3.08 12.07 -14.38
N GLU A 98 4.13 12.12 -15.22
CA GLU A 98 5.25 11.14 -15.19
C GLU A 98 5.90 11.02 -13.80
N SER A 99 6.08 12.13 -13.07
CA SER A 99 6.63 12.12 -11.71
C SER A 99 5.75 11.35 -10.72
N GLU A 100 4.43 11.48 -10.84
CA GLU A 100 3.46 10.81 -9.98
C GLU A 100 3.40 9.31 -10.28
N TRP A 101 3.51 8.93 -11.56
CA TRP A 101 3.74 7.55 -11.96
C TRP A 101 5.05 6.99 -11.40
N GLY A 102 6.10 7.80 -11.31
CA GLY A 102 7.36 7.43 -10.67
C GLY A 102 7.21 7.13 -9.18
N ILE A 103 6.40 7.92 -8.45
CA ILE A 103 6.09 7.67 -7.03
C ILE A 103 5.37 6.33 -6.88
N LEU A 104 4.32 6.09 -7.69
CA LEU A 104 3.59 4.84 -7.67
C LEU A 104 4.54 3.66 -7.96
N GLN A 105 5.36 3.76 -9.00
CA GLN A 105 6.34 2.73 -9.34
C GLN A 105 7.34 2.43 -8.22
N GLY A 106 7.73 3.43 -7.42
CA GLY A 106 8.62 3.24 -6.28
C GLY A 106 8.03 2.30 -5.22
N TYR A 107 6.71 2.36 -5.00
CA TYR A 107 6.01 1.51 -4.04
C TYR A 107 5.49 0.21 -4.66
N THR A 108 4.93 0.27 -5.87
CA THR A 108 4.30 -0.88 -6.51
C THR A 108 5.28 -1.99 -6.89
N ARG A 109 6.57 -1.67 -7.06
CA ARG A 109 7.65 -2.66 -7.20
C ARG A 109 7.80 -3.57 -5.99
N ARG A 110 7.37 -3.13 -4.80
CA ARG A 110 7.43 -3.89 -3.55
C ARG A 110 6.21 -4.79 -3.36
N ILE A 111 5.09 -4.45 -4.00
CA ILE A 111 3.84 -5.21 -3.93
C ILE A 111 4.01 -6.58 -4.57
N ARG A 112 3.60 -7.62 -3.83
CA ARG A 112 3.57 -9.02 -4.27
C ARG A 112 2.18 -9.61 -4.19
N VAL A 113 1.37 -9.18 -3.23
CA VAL A 113 0.01 -9.71 -3.00
C VAL A 113 -0.97 -8.55 -2.87
N VAL A 114 -2.09 -8.65 -3.57
CA VAL A 114 -3.23 -7.73 -3.42
C VAL A 114 -4.46 -8.55 -3.04
N THR A 115 -5.06 -8.30 -1.87
CA THR A 115 -6.20 -9.08 -1.39
C THR A 115 -7.53 -8.65 -2.00
N SER A 116 -7.73 -7.36 -2.23
CA SER A 116 -8.88 -6.85 -2.96
C SER A 116 -8.55 -5.52 -3.64
N ILE A 117 -9.23 -5.21 -4.73
CA ILE A 117 -9.18 -3.88 -5.36
C ILE A 117 -10.18 -2.94 -4.66
N ASN A 118 -11.24 -3.51 -4.08
CA ASN A 118 -12.30 -2.80 -3.37
C ASN A 118 -12.52 -3.46 -2.01
N SER A 119 -12.24 -2.74 -0.93
CA SER A 119 -12.41 -3.22 0.45
C SER A 119 -13.48 -2.42 1.18
N ARG A 120 -13.99 -2.93 2.29
CA ARG A 120 -14.98 -2.20 3.14
C ARG A 120 -14.43 -0.87 3.66
N THR A 121 -13.11 -0.73 3.71
CA THR A 121 -12.37 0.44 4.20
C THR A 121 -12.04 1.46 3.12
N GLY A 122 -12.23 1.11 1.85
CA GLY A 122 -11.79 1.93 0.73
C GLY A 122 -12.17 1.28 -0.60
N GLN A 123 -13.01 1.94 -1.38
CA GLN A 123 -13.33 1.54 -2.74
C GLN A 123 -12.63 2.47 -3.72
N LEU A 124 -12.20 1.93 -4.86
CA LEU A 124 -11.73 2.74 -5.97
C LEU A 124 -12.89 3.05 -6.90
N GLU A 125 -13.03 4.31 -7.29
CA GLU A 125 -13.93 4.69 -8.36
C GLU A 125 -13.54 3.98 -9.67
N GLU A 126 -14.52 3.56 -10.46
CA GLU A 126 -14.26 2.83 -11.72
C GLU A 126 -13.32 3.61 -12.67
N THR A 127 -13.45 4.93 -12.70
CA THR A 127 -12.58 5.85 -13.46
C THR A 127 -11.14 5.81 -12.95
N ALA A 128 -10.94 5.70 -11.63
CA ALA A 128 -9.63 5.58 -11.01
C ALA A 128 -8.98 4.22 -11.33
N VAL A 129 -9.75 3.12 -11.24
CA VAL A 129 -9.26 1.78 -11.62
C VAL A 129 -8.81 1.78 -13.08
N LYS A 130 -9.64 2.33 -13.97
CA LYS A 130 -9.30 2.45 -15.41
C LYS A 130 -8.01 3.26 -15.60
N ALA A 131 -7.87 4.41 -14.97
CA ALA A 131 -6.66 5.23 -15.10
C ALA A 131 -5.40 4.48 -14.65
N LEU A 132 -5.46 3.69 -13.57
CA LEU A 132 -4.33 2.88 -13.09
C LEU A 132 -3.97 1.72 -14.04
N CYS A 133 -4.94 1.20 -14.79
CA CYS A 133 -4.73 0.12 -15.76
C CYS A 133 -4.07 0.57 -17.08
N TYR A 134 -4.04 1.87 -17.38
CA TYR A 134 -3.45 2.43 -18.60
C TYR A 134 -2.30 3.40 -18.29
N PRO A 135 -1.18 2.92 -17.73
CA PRO A 135 -0.02 3.77 -17.50
C PRO A 135 0.59 4.24 -18.84
N PRO A 136 1.02 5.52 -18.96
CA PRO A 136 1.72 6.02 -20.15
C PRO A 136 3.15 5.47 -20.28
N VAL A 137 3.63 4.74 -19.28
CA VAL A 137 4.96 4.14 -19.21
C VAL A 137 4.93 2.67 -19.66
N ALA A 138 5.93 2.25 -20.43
CA ALA A 138 6.04 0.91 -21.02
C ALA A 138 6.20 -0.24 -20.00
N SER A 139 6.24 0.05 -18.70
CA SER A 139 6.36 -0.94 -17.62
C SER A 139 5.04 -1.14 -16.90
N PRO A 140 4.66 -2.38 -16.57
CA PRO A 140 3.44 -2.65 -15.82
C PRO A 140 3.49 -1.92 -14.46
N LEU A 141 2.35 -1.38 -14.02
CA LEU A 141 2.25 -0.66 -12.75
C LEU A 141 2.67 -1.56 -11.58
N PHE A 142 2.38 -2.86 -11.63
CA PHE A 142 2.74 -3.83 -10.60
C PHE A 142 3.70 -4.90 -11.17
N PRO A 143 5.00 -4.59 -11.33
CA PRO A 143 5.92 -5.47 -12.04
C PRO A 143 6.23 -6.78 -11.29
N GLY A 144 6.00 -6.81 -9.98
CA GLY A 144 6.27 -7.99 -9.16
C GLY A 144 5.03 -8.63 -8.53
N LEU A 145 3.83 -8.26 -8.96
CA LEU A 145 2.60 -8.86 -8.44
C LEU A 145 2.58 -10.37 -8.70
N ARG A 146 2.47 -11.16 -7.64
CA ARG A 146 2.44 -12.63 -7.69
C ARG A 146 1.04 -13.19 -7.46
N GLN A 147 0.22 -12.49 -6.68
CA GLN A 147 -1.10 -12.99 -6.30
C GLN A 147 -2.12 -11.86 -6.18
N ILE A 148 -3.33 -12.14 -6.68
CA ILE A 148 -4.55 -11.39 -6.41
C ILE A 148 -5.52 -12.39 -5.77
N LYS A 149 -6.08 -12.08 -4.59
CA LYS A 149 -7.06 -12.96 -3.92
C LYS A 149 -8.49 -12.56 -4.21
#